data_AF-K9P8I0-F1
#
_entry.id   AF-K9P8I0-F1
#
_cell.length_a   1.000
_cell.length_b   1.000
_cell.length_c   1.000
_cell.angle_alpha   90.00
_cell.angle_beta   90.00
_cell.angle_gamma   90.00
#
_symmetry.space_group_name_H-M   'P 1'
#
loop_
_entity.id
_entity.type
_entity.pdbx_description
1 polymer ?
#
loop_
_entity_poly.entity_id
_entity_poly.type
_entity_poly.pdbx_seq_one_letter_code
_entity_poly.pdbx_strand_id
1 'polypeptide(L)'
;MPALALPPTTAYPSDPKALERDRLDALYLELRGNYKSLMISRGIHRGRAERQGEQLRELSLRLRALATREASVKAEAYAMLEIVTDVVEHLEDAGDEVSVAFGEYQLGRRAYSGGGGIARLVQAVIRFLNRWRLGKERFEELSARQQALRGALETNAEPVDGQDR
;
A
#
# COMPACT_ATOMS: atom_id res chain seq x y z
N MET A 1 12.74 38.33 0.88
CA MET A 1 12.60 39.35 -0.18
C MET A 1 11.21 39.95 -0.05
N PRO A 2 11.08 41.28 0.13
CA PRO A 2 9.76 41.92 0.26
C PRO A 2 8.96 41.68 -1.02
N ALA A 3 7.66 41.41 -0.87
CA ALA A 3 6.75 41.32 -1.99
C ALA A 3 6.75 42.68 -2.71
N LEU A 4 7.25 42.70 -3.96
CA LEU A 4 7.18 43.87 -4.82
C LEU A 4 5.71 44.11 -5.17
N ALA A 5 5.04 44.94 -4.37
CA ALA A 5 3.70 45.42 -4.65
C ALA A 5 3.76 46.29 -5.91
N LEU A 6 3.35 45.72 -7.04
CA LEU A 6 3.26 46.45 -8.30
C LEU A 6 2.08 47.43 -8.22
N PRO A 7 2.23 48.67 -8.73
CA PRO A 7 1.15 49.64 -8.71
C PRO A 7 -0.01 49.15 -9.62
N PRO A 8 -1.27 49.45 -9.26
CA PRO A 8 -2.42 49.14 -10.10
C PRO A 8 -2.32 49.88 -11.44
N THR A 9 -2.94 49.33 -12.50
CA THR A 9 -2.94 49.92 -13.85
C THR A 9 -3.52 51.34 -13.91
N THR A 10 -4.32 51.72 -12.91
CA THR A 10 -4.87 53.07 -12.72
C THR A 10 -3.83 54.11 -12.29
N ALA A 11 -2.64 53.70 -11.88
CA ALA A 11 -1.55 54.61 -11.49
C ALA A 11 -0.83 55.24 -12.70
N TYR A 12 -1.09 54.75 -13.91
CA TYR A 12 -0.47 55.26 -15.13
C TYR A 12 -1.42 56.19 -15.90
N PRO A 13 -0.91 57.28 -16.46
CA PRO A 13 -1.72 58.26 -17.19
C PRO A 13 -2.29 57.66 -18.47
N SER A 14 -3.58 57.94 -18.73
CA SER A 14 -4.32 57.48 -19.91
C SER A 14 -3.97 58.25 -21.19
N ASP A 15 -3.44 59.47 -21.08
CA ASP A 15 -2.94 60.26 -22.22
C ASP A 15 -1.51 60.75 -21.99
N PRO A 16 -0.50 60.09 -22.57
CA PRO A 16 0.90 60.45 -22.39
C PRO A 16 1.31 61.75 -23.11
N LYS A 17 0.52 62.23 -24.08
CA LYS A 17 0.86 63.45 -24.85
C LYS A 17 0.61 64.74 -24.08
N ALA A 18 -0.19 64.68 -23.01
CA ALA A 18 -0.50 65.80 -22.14
C ALA A 18 0.59 66.08 -21.08
N LEU A 19 1.63 65.25 -21.00
CA LEU A 19 2.69 65.36 -20.00
C LEU A 19 3.88 66.16 -20.50
N GLU A 20 4.49 66.93 -19.61
CA GLU A 20 5.79 67.56 -19.84
C GLU A 20 6.88 66.50 -20.05
N ARG A 21 7.88 66.83 -20.87
CA ARG A 21 8.90 65.88 -21.35
C ARG A 21 9.67 65.20 -20.22
N ASP A 22 10.07 65.94 -19.19
CA ASP A 22 10.80 65.38 -18.04
C ASP A 22 9.93 64.43 -17.21
N ARG A 23 8.62 64.73 -17.11
CA ARG A 23 7.63 63.89 -16.45
C ARG A 23 7.38 62.61 -17.24
N LEU A 24 7.37 62.69 -18.57
CA LEU A 24 7.23 61.56 -19.49
C LEU A 24 8.43 60.59 -19.38
N ASP A 25 9.66 61.12 -19.35
CA ASP A 25 10.87 60.32 -19.24
C ASP A 25 10.96 59.60 -17.89
N ALA A 26 10.58 60.26 -16.79
CA ALA A 26 10.49 59.65 -15.47
C ALA A 26 9.47 58.49 -15.43
N LEU A 27 8.28 58.70 -16.01
CA LEU A 27 7.23 57.67 -16.11
C LEU A 27 7.66 56.47 -16.95
N TYR A 28 8.40 56.70 -18.04
CA TYR A 28 8.91 55.62 -18.89
C TYR A 28 9.93 54.75 -18.15
N LEU A 29 10.85 55.36 -17.42
CA LEU A 29 11.84 54.63 -16.60
C LEU A 29 11.16 53.81 -15.50
N GLU A 30 10.13 54.35 -14.86
CA GLU A 30 9.33 53.66 -13.85
C GLU A 30 8.56 52.47 -14.45
N LEU A 31 7.86 52.68 -15.57
CA LEU A 31 7.13 51.63 -16.30
C LEU A 31 8.08 50.50 -16.72
N ARG A 32 9.28 50.84 -17.20
CA ARG A 32 10.31 49.86 -17.58
C ARG A 32 10.78 49.05 -16.36
N GLY A 33 10.94 49.68 -15.20
CA GLY A 33 11.26 49.02 -13.94
C GLY A 33 10.16 48.06 -13.49
N ASN A 34 8.91 48.51 -13.54
CA ASN A 34 7.74 47.73 -13.15
C ASN A 34 7.50 46.54 -14.09
N TYR A 35 7.68 46.72 -15.40
CA TYR A 35 7.61 45.62 -16.38
C TYR A 35 8.71 44.58 -16.15
N LYS A 36 9.95 45.01 -15.88
CA LYS A 36 11.07 44.11 -15.55
C LYS A 36 10.75 43.30 -14.29
N SER A 37 10.23 43.94 -13.25
CA SER A 37 9.80 43.30 -12.00
C SER A 37 8.70 42.25 -12.23
N LEU A 38 7.67 42.60 -13.02
CA LEU A 38 6.59 41.67 -13.40
C LEU A 38 7.12 40.43 -14.14
N MET A 39 8.04 40.63 -15.09
CA MET A 39 8.63 39.52 -15.86
C MET A 39 9.46 38.59 -14.97
N ILE A 40 10.23 39.13 -14.01
CA ILE A 40 10.97 38.34 -13.02
C ILE A 40 10.00 37.55 -12.14
N SER A 41 8.95 38.20 -11.61
CA SER A 41 7.93 37.55 -10.79
C SER A 41 7.24 36.41 -11.55
N ARG A 42 6.82 36.64 -12.80
CA ARG A 42 6.24 35.59 -13.66
C ARG A 42 7.19 34.43 -13.90
N GLY A 43 8.47 34.71 -14.13
CA GLY A 43 9.50 33.68 -14.27
C GLY A 43 9.66 32.84 -13.00
N ILE A 44 9.69 33.48 -11.83
CA ILE A 44 9.75 32.79 -10.52
C ILE A 44 8.52 31.92 -10.30
N HIS A 45 7.32 32.43 -10.59
CA HIS A 45 6.08 31.67 -10.44
C HIS A 45 6.00 30.48 -11.40
N ARG A 46 6.43 30.66 -12.67
CA ARG A 46 6.53 29.54 -13.63
C ARG A 46 7.52 28.49 -13.15
N GLY A 47 8.74 28.89 -12.79
CA GLY A 47 9.76 27.94 -12.31
C GLY A 47 9.39 27.27 -10.98
N ARG A 48 8.55 27.90 -10.15
CA ARG A 48 7.98 27.27 -8.95
C ARG A 48 6.87 26.28 -9.32
N ALA A 49 5.99 26.62 -10.26
CA ALA A 49 4.93 25.74 -10.72
C ALA A 49 5.49 24.49 -11.44
N GLU A 50 6.55 24.65 -12.22
CA GLU A 50 7.28 23.54 -12.87
C GLU A 50 7.88 22.59 -11.83
N ARG A 51 8.64 23.13 -10.86
CA ARG A 51 9.20 22.34 -9.75
C ARG A 51 8.13 21.63 -8.93
N GLN A 52 7.01 22.31 -8.64
CA GLN A 52 5.87 21.69 -7.96
C GLN A 52 5.24 20.57 -8.80
N GLY A 53 5.14 20.76 -10.12
CA GLY A 53 4.66 19.73 -11.04
C GLY A 53 5.57 18.50 -11.08
N GLU A 54 6.89 18.69 -11.06
CA GLU A 54 7.87 17.60 -10.98
C GLU A 54 7.76 16.84 -9.65
N GLN A 55 7.70 17.54 -8.53
CA GLN A 55 7.51 16.94 -7.20
C GLN A 55 6.20 16.13 -7.12
N LEU A 56 5.10 16.66 -7.67
CA LEU A 56 3.83 15.95 -7.72
C LEU A 56 3.89 14.70 -8.59
N ARG A 57 4.59 14.75 -9.74
CA ARG A 57 4.81 13.57 -10.57
C ARG A 57 5.61 12.51 -9.84
N GLU A 58 6.70 12.90 -9.19
CA GLU A 58 7.53 11.99 -8.40
C GLU A 58 6.72 11.33 -7.27
N LEU A 59 5.96 12.12 -6.50
CA LEU A 59 5.05 11.59 -5.47
C LEU A 59 4.00 10.64 -6.05
N SER A 60 3.42 10.96 -7.21
CA SER A 60 2.44 10.09 -7.85
C SER A 60 3.03 8.73 -8.27
N LEU A 61 4.28 8.72 -8.75
CA LEU A 61 4.99 7.49 -9.10
C LEU A 61 5.29 6.67 -7.85
N ARG A 62 5.75 7.31 -6.77
CA ARG A 62 5.99 6.65 -5.48
C ARG A 62 4.70 6.05 -4.91
N LEU A 63 3.57 6.77 -4.96
CA LEU A 63 2.27 6.26 -4.51
C LEU A 63 1.78 5.07 -5.33
N ARG A 64 1.97 5.09 -6.67
CA ARG A 64 1.64 3.94 -7.52
C ARG A 64 2.49 2.72 -7.17
N ALA A 65 3.79 2.91 -6.97
CA ALA A 65 4.69 1.83 -6.55
C ALA A 65 4.28 1.23 -5.19
N LEU A 66 3.90 2.08 -4.23
CA LEU A 66 3.37 1.65 -2.94
C LEU A 66 2.06 0.87 -3.09
N ALA A 67 1.12 1.36 -3.91
CA ALA A 67 -0.15 0.66 -4.15
C ALA A 67 0.05 -0.71 -4.81
N THR A 68 0.96 -0.83 -5.78
CA THR A 68 1.29 -2.13 -6.39
C THR A 68 1.89 -3.10 -5.38
N ARG A 69 2.75 -2.60 -4.46
CA ARG A 69 3.31 -3.41 -3.39
C ARG A 69 2.24 -3.88 -2.42
N GLU A 70 1.34 -2.98 -2.00
CA GLU A 70 0.24 -3.32 -1.10
C GLU A 70 -0.70 -4.37 -1.72
N ALA A 71 -1.01 -4.23 -3.01
CA ALA A 71 -1.80 -5.21 -3.74
C ALA A 71 -1.12 -6.60 -3.78
N SER A 72 0.20 -6.63 -4.01
CA SER A 72 0.97 -7.88 -3.98
C SER A 72 0.95 -8.54 -2.60
N VAL A 73 1.16 -7.76 -1.53
CA VAL A 73 1.14 -8.26 -0.15
C VAL A 73 -0.24 -8.82 0.22
N LYS A 74 -1.32 -8.12 -0.18
CA LYS A 74 -2.70 -8.62 0.03
C LYS A 74 -2.96 -9.92 -0.71
N ALA A 75 -2.53 -10.02 -1.97
CA ALA A 75 -2.68 -11.25 -2.76
C ALA A 75 -1.97 -12.43 -2.10
N GLU A 76 -0.75 -12.22 -1.60
CA GLU A 76 0.00 -13.26 -0.89
C GLU A 76 -0.66 -13.65 0.44
N ALA A 77 -1.21 -12.69 1.19
CA ALA A 77 -1.96 -12.95 2.41
C ALA A 77 -3.23 -13.80 2.15
N TYR A 78 -3.97 -13.52 1.07
CA TYR A 78 -5.13 -14.33 0.70
C TYR A 78 -4.73 -15.75 0.28
N ALA A 79 -3.63 -15.91 -0.46
CA ALA A 79 -3.11 -17.24 -0.81
C ALA A 79 -2.70 -18.06 0.43
N MET A 80 -2.10 -17.41 1.44
CA MET A 80 -1.81 -18.08 2.72
C MET A 80 -3.09 -18.50 3.46
N LEU A 81 -4.11 -17.63 3.47
CA LEU A 81 -5.40 -17.92 4.11
C LEU A 81 -6.12 -19.11 3.44
N GLU A 82 -6.06 -19.20 2.11
CA GLU A 82 -6.62 -20.32 1.35
C GLU A 82 -6.01 -21.65 1.77
N ILE A 83 -4.67 -21.73 1.88
CA ILE A 83 -3.98 -22.96 2.31
C ILE A 83 -4.35 -23.31 3.76
N VAL A 84 -4.43 -22.34 4.67
CA VAL A 84 -4.84 -22.60 6.06
C VAL A 84 -6.27 -23.13 6.10
N THR A 85 -7.17 -22.55 5.32
CA THR A 85 -8.58 -22.96 5.26
C THR A 85 -8.70 -24.39 4.73
N ASP A 86 -7.99 -24.71 3.64
CA ASP A 86 -7.95 -26.06 3.05
C ASP A 86 -7.43 -27.11 4.05
N VAL A 87 -6.36 -26.78 4.79
CA VAL A 87 -5.81 -27.69 5.82
C VAL A 87 -6.81 -27.90 6.96
N VAL A 88 -7.51 -26.86 7.41
CA VAL A 88 -8.50 -26.97 8.48
C VAL A 88 -9.67 -27.83 8.04
N GLU A 89 -10.22 -27.62 6.84
CA GLU A 89 -11.33 -28.40 6.28
C GLU A 89 -10.97 -29.90 6.20
N HIS A 90 -9.80 -30.23 5.65
CA HIS A 90 -9.33 -31.61 5.56
C HIS A 90 -9.16 -32.30 6.93
N LEU A 91 -8.79 -31.53 7.96
CA LEU A 91 -8.64 -32.00 9.32
C LEU A 91 -9.98 -32.16 10.03
N GLU A 92 -10.89 -31.23 9.83
CA GLU A 92 -12.27 -31.30 10.32
C GLU A 92 -12.95 -32.55 9.78
N ASP A 93 -12.91 -32.78 8.47
CA ASP A 93 -13.45 -33.98 7.83
C ASP A 93 -12.88 -35.28 8.41
N ALA A 94 -11.55 -35.33 8.63
CA ALA A 94 -10.93 -36.53 9.22
C ALA A 94 -11.26 -36.67 10.71
N GLY A 95 -11.43 -35.56 11.43
CA GLY A 95 -11.87 -35.54 12.82
C GLY A 95 -13.30 -36.06 12.97
N ASP A 96 -14.18 -35.68 12.04
CA ASP A 96 -15.56 -36.16 11.97
C ASP A 96 -15.59 -37.67 11.66
N GLU A 97 -14.79 -38.14 10.71
CA GLU A 97 -14.64 -39.58 10.44
C GLU A 97 -14.21 -40.36 11.70
N VAL A 98 -13.26 -39.84 12.47
CA VAL A 98 -12.81 -40.44 13.74
C VAL A 98 -13.92 -40.43 14.78
N SER A 99 -14.66 -39.32 14.91
CA SER A 99 -15.75 -39.16 15.87
C SER A 99 -16.89 -40.13 15.59
N VAL A 100 -17.28 -40.27 14.32
CA VAL A 100 -18.28 -41.24 13.88
C VAL A 100 -17.82 -42.66 14.15
N ALA A 101 -16.60 -43.03 13.76
CA ALA A 101 -16.07 -44.38 13.96
C ALA A 101 -15.95 -44.73 15.45
N PHE A 102 -15.63 -43.75 16.30
CA PHE A 102 -15.62 -43.93 17.75
C PHE A 102 -17.01 -44.16 18.32
N GLY A 103 -18.02 -43.43 17.84
CA GLY A 103 -19.42 -43.65 18.19
C GLY A 103 -19.89 -45.07 17.84
N GLU A 104 -19.57 -45.55 16.64
CA GLU A 104 -19.88 -46.91 16.20
C GLU A 104 -19.17 -47.98 17.06
N TYR A 105 -17.90 -47.76 17.41
CA TYR A 105 -17.16 -48.63 18.31
C TYR A 105 -17.82 -48.73 19.70
N GLN A 106 -18.22 -47.60 20.29
CA GLN A 106 -18.89 -47.57 21.60
C GLN A 106 -20.22 -48.32 21.59
N LEU A 107 -21.00 -48.19 20.51
CA LEU A 107 -22.26 -48.92 20.33
C LEU A 107 -22.03 -50.42 20.15
N GLY A 108 -21.08 -50.82 19.31
CA GLY A 108 -20.73 -52.24 19.07
C GLY A 108 -20.14 -52.92 20.30
N ARG A 109 -19.41 -52.18 21.14
CA ARG A 109 -18.91 -52.67 22.44
C ARG A 109 -20.06 -52.97 23.41
N ARG A 110 -21.11 -52.14 23.43
CA ARG A 110 -22.31 -52.37 24.26
C ARG A 110 -23.15 -53.55 23.77
N ALA A 111 -23.18 -53.80 22.46
CA ALA A 111 -23.96 -54.86 21.82
C ALA A 111 -23.24 -56.23 21.74
N TYR A 112 -22.05 -56.39 22.34
CA TYR A 112 -21.22 -57.62 22.23
C TYR A 112 -20.89 -58.06 20.79
N SER A 113 -20.98 -57.17 19.81
CA SER A 113 -20.64 -57.40 18.38
C SER A 113 -19.31 -56.73 17.98
N GLY A 114 -18.43 -56.46 18.94
CA GLY A 114 -17.39 -55.41 18.92
C GLY A 114 -16.22 -55.53 17.95
N GLY A 115 -16.17 -56.52 17.06
CA GLY A 115 -15.03 -56.74 16.16
C GLY A 115 -14.93 -55.71 15.01
N GLY A 116 -16.07 -55.32 14.41
CA GLY A 116 -16.08 -54.44 13.22
C GLY A 116 -15.76 -52.97 13.51
N GLY A 117 -16.24 -52.44 14.65
CA GLY A 117 -16.04 -51.03 15.03
C GLY A 117 -14.58 -50.66 15.33
N ILE A 118 -13.80 -51.60 15.85
CA ILE A 118 -12.36 -51.39 16.12
C ILE A 118 -11.59 -51.18 14.82
N ALA A 119 -11.81 -52.03 13.82
CA ALA A 119 -11.09 -51.93 12.55
C ALA A 119 -11.35 -50.59 11.84
N ARG A 120 -12.62 -50.14 11.85
CA ARG A 120 -13.01 -48.85 11.27
C ARG A 120 -12.45 -47.66 12.05
N LEU A 121 -12.44 -47.72 13.38
CA LEU A 121 -11.82 -46.70 14.23
C LEU A 121 -10.32 -46.59 13.98
N VAL A 122 -9.61 -47.72 13.92
CA VAL A 122 -8.16 -47.75 13.63
C VAL A 122 -7.88 -47.13 12.26
N GLN A 123 -8.68 -47.45 11.23
CA GLN A 123 -8.52 -46.85 9.90
C GLN A 123 -8.79 -45.34 9.90
N ALA A 124 -9.83 -44.87 10.61
CA ALA A 124 -10.14 -43.44 10.71
C ALA A 124 -9.00 -42.68 11.40
N VAL A 125 -8.43 -43.23 12.48
CA VAL A 125 -7.27 -42.64 13.17
C VAL A 125 -6.04 -42.60 12.25
N ILE A 126 -5.76 -43.66 11.49
CA ILE A 126 -4.65 -43.67 10.52
C ILE A 126 -4.84 -42.57 9.47
N ARG A 127 -6.05 -42.42 8.92
CA ARG A 127 -6.36 -41.36 7.95
C ARG A 127 -6.18 -39.97 8.56
N PHE A 128 -6.67 -39.75 9.77
CA PHE A 128 -6.48 -38.50 10.50
C PHE A 128 -4.99 -38.18 10.70
N LEU A 129 -4.19 -39.15 11.17
CA LEU A 129 -2.75 -38.95 11.37
C LEU A 129 -2.02 -38.63 10.06
N ASN A 130 -2.40 -39.26 8.95
CA ASN A 130 -1.82 -38.97 7.64
C ASN A 130 -2.19 -37.55 7.17
N ARG A 131 -3.46 -37.14 7.29
CA ARG A 131 -3.89 -35.78 6.95
C ARG A 131 -3.26 -34.72 7.86
N TRP A 132 -3.10 -35.03 9.15
CA TRP A 132 -2.38 -34.19 10.11
C TRP A 132 -0.92 -34.01 9.77
N ARG A 133 -0.23 -35.07 9.35
CA ARG A 133 1.17 -34.96 8.91
C ARG A 133 1.29 -34.08 7.67
N LEU A 134 0.43 -34.30 6.68
CA LEU A 134 0.39 -33.48 5.46
C LEU A 134 0.04 -32.01 5.76
N GLY A 135 -0.89 -31.77 6.68
CA GLY A 135 -1.24 -30.43 7.14
C GLY A 135 -0.07 -29.73 7.83
N LYS A 136 0.72 -30.44 8.63
CA LYS A 136 1.95 -29.91 9.24
C LYS A 136 2.99 -29.51 8.19
N GLU A 137 3.25 -30.37 7.21
CA GLU A 137 4.18 -30.08 6.11
C GLU A 137 3.78 -28.79 5.37
N ARG A 138 2.48 -28.63 5.07
CA ARG A 138 1.93 -27.41 4.46
C ARG A 138 2.03 -26.18 5.37
N PHE A 139 1.82 -26.35 6.68
CA PHE A 139 1.93 -25.26 7.66
C PHE A 139 3.37 -24.77 7.84
N GLU A 140 4.35 -25.69 7.77
CA GLU A 140 5.77 -25.35 7.78
C GLU A 140 6.15 -24.55 6.53
N GLU A 141 5.65 -24.95 5.35
CA GLU A 141 5.85 -24.19 4.12
C GLU A 141 5.23 -22.79 4.21
N LEU A 142 4.00 -22.68 4.72
CA LEU A 142 3.35 -21.40 4.99
C LEU A 142 4.14 -20.52 5.97
N SER A 143 4.66 -21.11 7.04
CA SER A 143 5.46 -20.40 8.04
C SER A 143 6.75 -19.86 7.42
N ALA A 144 7.39 -20.62 6.53
CA ALA A 144 8.55 -20.16 5.77
C ALA A 144 8.20 -19.01 4.81
N ARG A 145 7.07 -19.11 4.09
CA ARG A 145 6.57 -18.02 3.23
C ARG A 145 6.26 -16.75 4.02
N GLN A 146 5.61 -16.88 5.17
CA GLN A 146 5.33 -15.76 6.08
C GLN A 146 6.63 -15.09 6.57
N GLN A 147 7.65 -15.87 6.93
CA GLN A 147 8.96 -15.34 7.34
C GLN A 147 9.66 -14.62 6.18
N ALA A 148 9.61 -15.18 4.97
CA ALA A 148 10.15 -14.53 3.77
C ALA A 148 9.45 -13.20 3.46
N LEU A 149 8.12 -13.17 3.54
CA LEU A 149 7.33 -11.95 3.35
C LEU A 149 7.63 -10.90 4.44
N ARG A 150 7.74 -11.31 5.71
CA ARG A 150 8.17 -10.41 6.79
C ARG A 150 9.56 -9.85 6.54
N GLY A 151 10.52 -10.69 6.19
CA GLY A 151 11.88 -10.27 5.85
C GLY A 151 11.90 -9.27 4.68
N ALA A 152 11.10 -9.52 3.63
CA ALA A 152 10.95 -8.61 2.49
C ALA A 152 10.24 -7.30 2.85
N LEU A 153 9.36 -7.29 3.85
CA LEU A 153 8.74 -6.07 4.36
C LEU A 153 9.72 -5.24 5.20
N GLU A 154 10.53 -5.90 6.04
CA GLU A 154 11.52 -5.29 6.94
C GLU A 154 12.75 -4.75 6.19
N THR A 155 13.29 -5.48 5.21
CA THR A 155 14.43 -4.99 4.39
C THR A 155 14.06 -3.80 3.50
N ASN A 156 12.79 -3.68 3.11
CA ASN A 156 12.29 -2.56 2.31
C ASN A 156 11.62 -1.47 3.16
N ALA A 157 11.70 -1.56 4.50
CA ALA A 157 11.36 -0.48 5.40
C ALA A 157 12.61 0.38 5.62
N GLU A 158 13.07 1.07 4.56
CA GLU A 158 13.98 2.20 4.79
C GLU A 158 13.24 3.25 5.64
N PRO A 159 13.93 3.90 6.59
CA PRO A 159 13.33 4.98 7.33
C PRO A 159 13.00 6.08 6.34
N VAL A 160 11.71 6.38 6.18
CA VAL A 160 11.26 7.68 5.69
C VAL A 160 11.59 8.68 6.80
N ASP A 161 12.87 8.92 7.05
CA ASP A 161 13.29 9.99 7.95
C ASP A 161 13.21 11.29 7.16
N GLY A 162 12.03 11.90 7.25
CA GLY A 162 11.87 13.30 6.98
C GLY A 162 12.64 14.08 8.04
N GLN A 163 13.88 14.46 7.72
CA GLN A 163 14.49 15.66 8.29
C GLN A 163 15.01 16.54 7.15
N ASP A 164 14.08 17.31 6.58
CA ASP A 164 14.40 18.67 6.17
C ASP A 164 14.86 19.44 7.42
N ARG A 165 16.16 19.81 7.45
CA ARG A 165 16.68 20.95 8.20
C ARG A 165 17.64 21.74 7.33
#